data_AF-A0A0K2GAJ8-F1
#
_entry.id   AF-A0A0K2GAJ8-F1
#
_cell.length_a   1.000
_cell.length_b   1.000
_cell.length_c   1.000
_cell.angle_alpha   90.00
_cell.angle_beta   90.00
_cell.angle_gamma   90.00
#
_symmetry.space_group_name_H-M   'P 1'
#
loop_
_entity.id
_entity.type
_entity.pdbx_description
1 polymer ?
#
loop_
_entity_poly.entity_id
_entity_poly.type
_entity_poly.pdbx_seq_one_letter_code
_entity_poly.pdbx_strand_id
1 'polypeptide(L)'
;MIAPGKSPTRFVFTFHATVLRKDPAFVARVTWDFTQQIIHWEPVPVERKPKGRFHAEVTGAFAASVGDIIEAQRGRTKDRDSRAFFLVAPSGTLILVAFADELDDVIRVGNYLAGRLAVEDLGKGGWVFDKVRSDWKGNPVDARPLKLEKTASSTSSSLRKGLDQDPQNSAAQGGRPPWT
;
A
#
# COMPACT_ATOMS: atom_id res chain seq x y z
N MET A 1 -6.22 -6.84 22.56
CA MET A 1 -7.32 -6.04 23.14
C MET A 1 -7.07 -4.59 22.78
N ILE A 2 -7.95 -3.97 21.98
CA ILE A 2 -7.86 -2.57 21.54
C ILE A 2 -8.38 -1.68 22.69
N ALA A 3 -7.66 -0.61 23.02
CA ALA A 3 -8.10 0.37 24.01
C ALA A 3 -9.41 1.06 23.58
N PRO A 4 -10.38 1.29 24.49
CA PRO A 4 -11.62 1.96 24.13
C PRO A 4 -11.33 3.42 23.75
N GLY A 5 -11.74 3.83 22.54
CA GLY A 5 -11.90 5.26 22.22
C GLY A 5 -11.28 5.77 20.91
N LYS A 6 -10.56 4.97 20.12
CA LYS A 6 -10.14 5.39 18.76
C LYS A 6 -10.61 4.40 17.72
N SER A 7 -11.47 4.86 16.81
CA SER A 7 -11.82 4.13 15.61
C SER A 7 -10.55 3.84 14.80
N PRO A 8 -10.38 2.62 14.25
CA PRO A 8 -9.25 2.34 13.38
C PRO A 8 -9.25 3.29 12.18
N THR A 9 -8.09 3.86 11.86
CA THR A 9 -7.92 4.74 10.70
C THR A 9 -7.41 4.00 9.48
N ARG A 10 -7.07 2.72 9.63
CA ARG A 10 -6.48 1.87 8.59
C ARG A 10 -6.96 0.44 8.71
N PHE A 11 -7.17 -0.18 7.56
CA PHE A 11 -7.70 -1.54 7.44
C PHE A 11 -6.90 -2.32 6.40
N VAL A 12 -6.84 -3.64 6.57
CA VAL A 12 -6.38 -4.59 5.54
C VAL A 12 -7.59 -5.22 4.88
N PHE A 13 -7.66 -5.13 3.56
CA PHE A 13 -8.70 -5.71 2.73
C PHE A 13 -8.16 -6.91 1.97
N THR A 14 -9.04 -7.86 1.68
CA THR A 14 -8.74 -8.97 0.79
C THR A 14 -9.47 -8.75 -0.54
N PHE A 15 -8.69 -8.71 -1.61
CA PHE A 15 -9.19 -8.74 -2.97
C PHE A 15 -9.33 -10.19 -3.43
N HIS A 16 -10.47 -10.51 -4.04
CA HIS A 16 -10.70 -11.79 -4.69
C HIS A 16 -11.45 -11.58 -6.00
N ALA A 17 -10.95 -12.15 -7.08
CA ALA A 17 -11.60 -12.14 -8.38
C ALA A 17 -11.44 -13.48 -9.10
N THR A 18 -12.41 -13.80 -9.96
CA THR A 18 -12.27 -14.87 -10.96
C THR A 18 -12.20 -14.22 -12.33
N VAL A 19 -11.13 -14.47 -13.07
CA VAL A 19 -10.86 -13.88 -14.39
C VAL A 19 -10.56 -14.96 -15.42
N LEU A 20 -10.66 -14.64 -16.71
CA LEU A 20 -10.12 -15.52 -17.75
C LEU A 20 -8.60 -15.61 -17.61
N ARG A 21 -8.02 -16.77 -17.90
CA ARG A 21 -6.59 -17.08 -17.66
C ARG A 21 -5.64 -16.11 -18.36
N LYS A 22 -6.03 -15.49 -19.47
CA LYS A 22 -5.20 -14.52 -20.20
C LYS A 22 -5.42 -13.07 -19.76
N ASP A 23 -6.46 -12.81 -18.98
CA ASP A 23 -6.85 -11.46 -18.64
C ASP A 23 -6.12 -10.97 -17.38
N PRO A 24 -5.70 -9.69 -17.36
CA PRO A 24 -5.20 -9.08 -16.14
C PRO A 24 -6.35 -8.96 -15.13
N ALA A 25 -6.00 -9.11 -13.86
CA ALA A 25 -6.85 -8.67 -12.77
C ALA A 25 -6.31 -7.32 -12.27
N PHE A 26 -7.20 -6.44 -11.82
CA PHE A 26 -6.82 -5.09 -11.45
C PHE A 26 -7.37 -4.71 -10.07
N VAL A 27 -6.45 -4.31 -9.19
CA VAL A 27 -6.75 -3.61 -7.95
C VAL A 27 -5.59 -2.66 -7.67
N ALA A 28 -5.89 -1.40 -7.38
CA ALA A 28 -4.90 -0.36 -7.15
C ALA A 28 -5.41 0.65 -6.13
N ARG A 29 -4.48 1.20 -5.33
CA ARG A 29 -4.74 2.43 -4.59
C ARG A 29 -4.60 3.60 -5.56
N VAL A 30 -5.50 4.57 -5.45
CA VAL A 30 -5.60 5.69 -6.37
C VAL A 30 -5.22 6.98 -5.62
N THR A 31 -4.30 7.73 -6.20
CA THR A 31 -3.80 8.99 -5.64
C THR A 31 -3.84 10.08 -6.70
N TRP A 32 -3.65 11.34 -6.29
CA TRP A 32 -3.47 12.46 -7.20
C TRP A 32 -1.99 12.78 -7.37
N ASP A 33 -1.48 12.78 -8.60
CA ASP A 33 -0.18 13.35 -8.91
C ASP A 33 -0.34 14.87 -9.04
N PHE A 34 0.14 15.61 -8.05
CA PHE A 34 0.06 17.09 -8.04
C PHE A 34 0.97 17.75 -9.09
N THR A 35 2.00 17.06 -9.55
CA THR A 35 2.92 17.58 -10.58
C THR A 35 2.27 17.47 -11.95
N GLN A 36 1.75 16.28 -12.28
CA GLN A 36 1.15 16.00 -13.58
C GLN A 36 -0.33 16.38 -13.65
N GLN A 37 -0.96 16.63 -12.50
CA GLN A 37 -2.40 16.89 -12.37
C GLN A 37 -3.26 15.78 -12.97
N ILE A 38 -2.87 14.54 -12.71
CA ILE A 38 -3.60 13.35 -13.15
C ILE A 38 -3.77 12.38 -11.99
N ILE A 39 -4.71 11.45 -12.17
CA ILE A 39 -4.82 10.29 -11.29
C ILE A 39 -3.58 9.41 -11.47
N HIS A 40 -3.01 8.95 -10.36
CA HIS A 40 -1.94 7.97 -10.30
C HIS A 40 -2.45 6.68 -9.66
N TRP A 41 -2.05 5.54 -10.21
CA TRP A 41 -2.42 4.22 -9.74
C TRP A 41 -1.21 3.53 -9.12
N GLU A 42 -1.37 3.05 -7.90
CA GLU A 42 -0.42 2.18 -7.23
C GLU A 42 -0.98 0.75 -7.21
N PRO A 43 -0.55 -0.12 -8.15
CA PRO A 43 -1.08 -1.48 -8.24
C PRO A 43 -0.78 -2.28 -6.98
N VAL A 44 -1.77 -3.05 -6.53
CA VAL A 44 -1.61 -3.99 -5.43
C VAL A 44 -1.06 -5.31 -5.96
N PRO A 45 -0.03 -5.91 -5.31
CA PRO A 45 0.43 -7.24 -5.66
C PRO A 45 -0.67 -8.29 -5.50
N VAL A 46 -0.86 -9.11 -6.52
CA VAL A 46 -1.86 -10.19 -6.51
C VAL A 46 -1.23 -11.53 -6.89
N GLU A 47 -1.65 -12.59 -6.21
CA GLU A 47 -1.35 -13.97 -6.56
C GLU A 47 -2.40 -14.50 -7.54
N ARG A 48 -1.99 -15.33 -8.50
CA ARG A 48 -2.85 -15.91 -9.51
C ARG A 48 -2.74 -17.42 -9.50
N LYS A 49 -3.87 -18.12 -9.37
CA LYS A 49 -3.97 -19.58 -9.41
C LYS A 49 -4.88 -20.03 -10.55
N PRO A 50 -4.42 -20.88 -11.47
CA PRO A 50 -5.30 -21.41 -12.53
C PRO A 50 -6.50 -22.17 -11.96
N LYS A 51 -7.69 -21.92 -12.51
CA LYS A 51 -8.94 -22.62 -12.19
C LYS A 51 -9.51 -23.25 -13.45
N GLY A 52 -9.26 -24.56 -13.61
CA GLY A 52 -9.62 -25.27 -14.83
C GLY A 52 -8.91 -24.73 -16.09
N ARG A 53 -9.53 -24.94 -17.25
CA ARG A 53 -8.92 -24.62 -18.56
C ARG A 53 -8.90 -23.13 -18.88
N PHE A 54 -9.96 -22.41 -18.52
CA PHE A 54 -10.20 -21.05 -19.02
C PHE A 54 -10.04 -19.95 -17.98
N HIS A 55 -10.06 -20.27 -16.69
CA HIS A 55 -10.10 -19.27 -15.63
C HIS A 55 -8.85 -19.28 -14.76
N ALA A 56 -8.70 -18.21 -13.98
CA ALA A 56 -7.79 -18.10 -12.86
C ALA A 56 -8.51 -17.41 -11.70
N GLU A 57 -8.23 -17.87 -10.49
CA GLU A 57 -8.54 -17.14 -9.26
C GLU A 57 -7.39 -16.19 -8.98
N VAL A 58 -7.73 -14.96 -8.60
CA VAL A 58 -6.78 -13.93 -8.24
C VAL A 58 -7.10 -13.47 -6.83
N THR A 59 -6.08 -13.48 -5.98
CA THR A 59 -6.18 -13.07 -4.58
C THR A 59 -5.08 -12.09 -4.24
N GLY A 60 -5.42 -11.05 -3.48
CA GLY A 60 -4.44 -10.09 -2.98
C GLY A 60 -4.88 -9.52 -1.64
N ALA A 61 -3.96 -8.91 -0.93
CA ALA A 61 -4.25 -8.16 0.29
C ALA A 61 -3.58 -6.80 0.20
N PHE A 62 -4.28 -5.77 0.66
CA PHE A 62 -3.76 -4.41 0.70
C PHE A 62 -4.24 -3.67 1.93
N ALA A 63 -3.41 -2.75 2.42
CA ALA A 63 -3.73 -1.90 3.54
C ALA A 63 -4.08 -0.50 3.05
N ALA A 64 -5.26 0.00 3.42
CA ALA A 64 -5.74 1.32 3.04
C ALA A 64 -6.31 2.08 4.24
N SER A 65 -6.15 3.39 4.22
CA SER A 65 -6.62 4.30 5.26
C SER A 65 -8.02 4.80 4.95
N VAL A 66 -8.76 5.21 5.98
CA VAL A 66 -10.03 5.93 5.81
C VAL A 66 -9.83 7.13 4.90
N GLY A 67 -10.68 7.26 3.88
CA GLY A 67 -10.57 8.31 2.86
C GLY A 67 -9.77 7.91 1.61
N ASP A 68 -9.01 6.82 1.63
CA ASP A 68 -8.32 6.33 0.44
C ASP A 68 -9.34 5.86 -0.62
N ILE A 69 -9.02 6.08 -1.89
CA ILE A 69 -9.75 5.51 -3.04
C ILE A 69 -9.00 4.26 -3.53
N ILE A 70 -9.76 3.20 -3.74
CA ILE A 70 -9.32 1.94 -4.33
C ILE A 70 -10.05 1.78 -5.66
N GLU A 71 -9.30 1.62 -6.74
CA GLU A 71 -9.91 1.16 -7.99
C GLU A 71 -9.74 -0.36 -8.07
N ALA A 72 -10.84 -1.06 -8.30
CA ALA A 72 -10.82 -2.50 -8.43
C ALA A 72 -11.74 -2.98 -9.54
N GLN A 73 -11.37 -4.13 -10.12
CA GLN A 73 -12.20 -4.83 -11.07
C GLN A 73 -13.47 -5.33 -10.38
N ARG A 74 -14.64 -5.00 -10.96
CA ARG A 74 -15.97 -5.46 -10.49
C ARG A 74 -16.46 -6.66 -11.30
N GLY A 75 -15.97 -6.81 -12.51
CA GLY A 75 -16.35 -7.87 -13.43
C GLY A 75 -16.01 -7.49 -14.86
N ARG A 76 -16.27 -8.40 -15.78
CA ARG A 76 -16.02 -8.19 -17.20
C ARG A 76 -17.18 -8.73 -18.01
N THR A 77 -17.68 -7.93 -18.93
CA THR A 77 -18.53 -8.39 -20.03
C THR A 77 -17.66 -8.59 -21.27
N LYS A 78 -18.22 -9.19 -22.32
CA LYS A 78 -17.49 -9.37 -23.60
C LYS A 78 -16.92 -8.05 -24.14
N ASP A 79 -17.62 -6.95 -23.88
CA ASP A 79 -17.35 -5.65 -24.51
C ASP A 79 -16.74 -4.61 -23.55
N ARG A 80 -16.76 -4.87 -22.23
CA ARG A 80 -16.22 -3.93 -21.23
C ARG A 80 -15.56 -4.63 -20.05
N ASP A 81 -14.37 -4.15 -19.70
CA ASP A 81 -13.76 -4.40 -18.40
C ASP A 81 -14.34 -3.38 -17.40
N SER A 82 -15.20 -3.85 -16.50
CA SER A 82 -15.90 -2.97 -15.56
C SER A 82 -15.05 -2.80 -14.31
N ARG A 83 -14.36 -1.65 -14.25
CA ARG A 83 -13.64 -1.19 -13.06
C ARG A 83 -14.48 -0.15 -12.33
N ALA A 84 -14.26 -0.04 -11.02
CA ALA A 84 -14.99 0.90 -10.19
C ALA A 84 -14.07 1.47 -9.11
N PHE A 85 -14.38 2.70 -8.68
CA PHE A 85 -13.74 3.36 -7.57
C PHE A 85 -14.53 3.12 -6.29
N PHE A 86 -13.79 2.75 -5.25
CA PHE A 86 -14.31 2.47 -3.92
C PHE A 86 -13.62 3.35 -2.90
N LEU A 87 -14.38 3.95 -2.00
CA LEU A 87 -13.86 4.73 -0.88
C LEU A 87 -13.76 3.87 0.38
N VAL A 88 -12.65 3.99 1.12
CA VAL A 88 -12.48 3.36 2.43
C VAL A 88 -13.23 4.15 3.50
N ALA A 89 -14.25 3.53 4.08
CA ALA A 89 -15.09 4.12 5.12
C ALA A 89 -14.51 3.95 6.53
N PRO A 90 -14.90 4.79 7.50
CA PRO A 90 -14.52 4.65 8.91
C PRO A 90 -15.03 3.35 9.54
N SER A 91 -16.10 2.78 8.97
CA SER A 91 -16.65 1.47 9.35
C SER A 91 -15.77 0.29 8.96
N GLY A 92 -14.68 0.52 8.20
CA GLY A 92 -13.82 -0.53 7.67
C GLY A 92 -14.41 -1.22 6.45
N THR A 93 -15.24 -0.53 5.67
CA THR A 93 -15.84 -1.08 4.44
C THR A 93 -15.47 -0.28 3.20
N LEU A 94 -15.42 -0.92 2.03
CA LEU A 94 -15.23 -0.24 0.74
C LEU A 94 -16.58 0.12 0.11
N ILE A 95 -16.79 1.40 -0.19
CA ILE A 95 -18.04 1.92 -0.71
C ILE A 95 -17.87 2.29 -2.17
N LEU A 96 -18.69 1.72 -3.05
CA LEU A 96 -18.73 2.11 -4.45
C LEU A 96 -19.12 3.59 -4.56
N VAL A 97 -18.24 4.42 -5.13
CA VAL A 97 -18.48 5.86 -5.31
C VAL A 97 -18.57 6.27 -6.78
N ALA A 98 -17.99 5.48 -7.69
CA ALA A 98 -17.93 5.83 -9.10
C ALA A 98 -17.62 4.60 -9.98
N PHE A 99 -18.08 4.63 -11.23
CA PHE A 99 -17.65 3.69 -12.26
C PHE A 99 -16.48 4.28 -13.06
N ALA A 100 -15.49 3.45 -13.39
CA ALA A 100 -14.27 3.92 -14.04
C ALA A 100 -14.40 4.06 -15.57
N ASP A 101 -15.51 3.61 -16.16
CA ASP A 101 -15.86 3.81 -17.57
C ASP A 101 -16.79 5.01 -17.80
N GLU A 102 -17.13 5.76 -16.74
CA GLU A 102 -17.95 6.97 -16.81
C GLU A 102 -17.07 8.21 -16.57
N LEU A 103 -16.95 9.10 -17.57
CA LEU A 103 -16.02 10.23 -17.52
C LEU A 103 -16.31 11.20 -16.37
N ASP A 104 -17.59 11.51 -16.14
CA ASP A 104 -18.01 12.42 -15.06
C ASP A 104 -17.65 11.86 -13.69
N ASP A 105 -17.75 10.53 -13.52
CA ASP A 105 -17.40 9.83 -12.30
C ASP A 105 -15.87 9.87 -12.08
N VAL A 106 -15.08 9.64 -13.12
CA VAL A 106 -13.61 9.74 -13.07
C VAL A 106 -13.17 11.17 -12.71
N ILE A 107 -13.78 12.20 -13.31
CA ILE A 107 -13.50 13.61 -13.01
C ILE A 107 -13.83 13.92 -11.54
N ARG A 108 -14.97 13.44 -11.05
CA ARG A 108 -15.41 13.63 -9.66
C ARG A 108 -14.42 13.03 -8.67
N VAL A 109 -13.97 11.80 -8.92
CA VAL A 109 -12.93 11.13 -8.13
C VAL A 109 -11.61 11.91 -8.19
N GLY A 110 -11.20 12.39 -9.36
CA GLY A 110 -10.02 13.24 -9.51
C GLY A 110 -10.11 14.52 -8.67
N ASN A 111 -11.25 15.21 -8.67
CA ASN A 111 -11.47 16.41 -7.86
C ASN A 111 -11.40 16.13 -6.35
N TYR A 112 -11.92 14.99 -5.90
CA TYR A 112 -11.78 14.56 -4.51
C TYR A 112 -10.31 14.30 -4.15
N LEU A 113 -9.61 13.52 -4.97
CA LEU A 113 -8.19 13.21 -4.74
C LEU A 113 -7.29 14.46 -4.76
N ALA A 114 -7.68 15.47 -5.56
CA ALA A 114 -7.02 16.77 -5.60
C ALA A 114 -7.39 17.70 -4.43
N GLY A 115 -8.26 17.29 -3.51
CA GLY A 115 -8.72 18.08 -2.37
C GLY A 115 -9.73 19.19 -2.71
N ARG A 116 -10.35 19.14 -3.90
CA ARG A 116 -11.30 20.15 -4.41
C ARG A 116 -12.76 19.79 -4.15
N LEU A 117 -13.01 18.55 -3.75
CA LEU A 117 -14.34 17.99 -3.51
C LEU A 117 -14.34 17.34 -2.13
N ALA A 118 -15.37 17.58 -1.32
CA ALA A 118 -15.51 16.94 -0.03
C ALA A 118 -15.92 15.46 -0.19
N VAL A 119 -15.72 14.66 0.86
CA VAL A 119 -16.03 13.22 0.80
C VAL A 119 -17.54 12.97 0.68
N GLU A 120 -18.35 13.82 1.30
CA GLU A 120 -19.81 13.77 1.25
C GLU A 120 -20.32 13.95 -0.20
N ASP A 121 -19.59 14.76 -0.96
CA ASP A 121 -19.87 15.06 -2.35
C ASP A 121 -19.35 14.00 -3.33
N LEU A 122 -18.81 12.86 -2.88
CA LEU A 122 -18.48 11.75 -3.78
C LEU A 122 -19.70 10.90 -4.15
N GLY A 123 -20.62 10.68 -3.21
CA GLY A 123 -21.75 9.78 -3.47
C GLY A 123 -22.88 10.43 -4.25
N LYS A 124 -23.67 9.59 -4.92
CA LYS A 124 -24.93 9.95 -5.55
C LYS A 124 -26.07 9.50 -4.62
N GLY A 125 -26.45 10.33 -3.63
CA GLY A 125 -27.70 10.12 -2.85
C GLY A 125 -27.59 9.98 -1.33
N GLY A 126 -27.26 11.07 -0.62
CA GLY A 126 -27.61 11.25 0.81
C GLY A 126 -27.00 10.29 1.83
N TRP A 127 -26.00 9.49 1.44
CA TRP A 127 -25.20 8.65 2.32
C TRP A 127 -24.42 9.48 3.36
N VAL A 128 -24.23 8.92 4.55
CA VAL A 128 -23.42 9.50 5.64
C VAL A 128 -22.17 8.66 5.80
N PHE A 129 -21.01 9.24 5.48
CA PHE A 129 -19.72 8.55 5.38
C PHE A 129 -19.42 7.62 6.58
N ASP A 130 -19.66 8.10 7.80
CA ASP A 130 -19.40 7.35 9.04
C ASP A 130 -20.34 6.15 9.28
N LYS A 131 -21.48 6.08 8.58
CA LYS A 131 -22.57 5.13 8.87
C LYS A 131 -22.76 4.07 7.78
N VAL A 132 -22.05 4.17 6.67
CA VAL A 132 -22.28 3.29 5.51
C VAL A 132 -21.67 1.91 5.72
N ARG A 133 -22.34 0.91 5.12
CA ARG A 133 -21.96 -0.51 5.16
C ARG A 133 -21.81 -1.05 3.74
N SER A 134 -20.92 -2.02 3.60
CA SER A 134 -20.69 -2.77 2.37
C SER A 134 -20.35 -4.23 2.71
N ASP A 135 -20.51 -5.10 1.73
CA ASP A 135 -20.10 -6.50 1.77
C ASP A 135 -18.58 -6.67 1.79
N TRP A 136 -17.86 -5.68 1.26
CA TRP A 136 -16.40 -5.67 1.26
C TRP A 136 -15.84 -5.08 2.56
N LYS A 137 -15.45 -5.96 3.48
CA LYS A 137 -15.02 -5.60 4.84
C LYS A 137 -13.51 -5.80 5.02
N GLY A 138 -12.88 -4.80 5.61
CA GLY A 138 -11.48 -4.82 6.00
C GLY A 138 -11.31 -5.19 7.48
N ASN A 139 -10.13 -5.70 7.81
CA ASN A 139 -9.72 -5.97 9.18
C ASN A 139 -8.92 -4.77 9.71
N PRO A 140 -9.23 -4.26 10.93
CA PRO A 140 -8.48 -3.16 11.53
C PRO A 140 -6.99 -3.48 11.62
N VAL A 141 -6.14 -2.50 11.30
CA VAL A 141 -4.71 -2.58 11.58
C VAL A 141 -4.42 -1.83 12.88
N ASP A 142 -3.78 -2.48 13.83
CA ASP A 142 -3.33 -1.82 15.06
C ASP A 142 -2.42 -0.64 14.71
N ALA A 143 -2.72 0.54 15.24
CA ALA A 143 -1.89 1.75 15.13
C ALA A 143 -0.61 1.67 15.99
N ARG A 144 -0.03 0.48 16.17
CA ARG A 144 1.26 0.37 16.86
C ARG A 144 2.33 0.94 15.95
N PRO A 145 3.14 1.92 16.41
CA PRO A 145 4.31 2.33 15.66
C PRO A 145 5.17 1.08 15.45
N LEU A 146 5.56 0.80 14.21
CA LEU A 146 6.66 -0.09 13.93
C LEU A 146 7.82 0.41 14.79
N LYS A 147 8.14 -0.33 15.85
CA LYS A 147 9.31 -0.06 16.66
C LYS A 147 10.47 -0.24 15.70
N LEU A 148 11.02 0.87 15.21
CA LEU A 148 12.28 0.86 14.49
C LEU A 148 13.25 0.15 15.43
N GLU A 149 13.58 -1.12 15.16
CA GLU A 149 14.77 -1.71 15.73
C GLU A 149 15.92 -0.91 15.13
N LYS A 150 16.26 0.16 15.85
CA LYS A 150 17.55 0.82 15.75
C LYS A 150 18.53 -0.28 16.13
N THR A 151 19.07 -0.97 15.14
CA THR A 151 20.24 -1.81 15.30
C THR A 151 21.30 -0.90 15.92
N ALA A 152 21.45 -0.99 17.23
CA ALA A 152 22.53 -0.36 17.93
C ALA A 152 23.80 -1.04 17.41
N SER A 153 24.47 -0.35 16.48
CA SER A 153 25.87 -0.58 16.14
C SER A 153 26.62 -0.78 17.45
N SER A 154 27.08 -2.00 17.69
CA SER A 154 27.87 -2.36 18.85
C SER A 154 29.18 -1.59 18.79
N THR A 155 29.30 -0.54 19.59
CA THR A 155 30.57 0.14 19.80
C THR A 155 30.66 0.68 21.22
N SER A 156 31.36 -0.06 22.08
CA SER A 156 32.38 0.41 23.04
C SER A 156 32.59 -0.70 24.09
N SER A 157 33.78 -1.29 24.19
CA SER A 157 34.83 -0.97 25.19
C SER A 157 34.42 -1.38 26.61
N SER A 158 35.19 -2.06 27.47
CA SER A 158 36.61 -2.33 27.58
C SER A 158 36.78 -3.47 28.61
N LEU A 159 37.85 -4.27 28.54
CA LEU A 159 38.39 -4.94 29.72
C LEU A 159 39.90 -5.05 29.59
N ARG A 160 40.60 -4.23 30.39
CA ARG A 160 42.05 -4.23 30.57
C ARG A 160 42.46 -5.36 31.52
N LYS A 161 43.51 -6.08 31.14
CA LYS A 161 44.53 -6.78 31.96
C LYS A 161 45.60 -7.19 30.93
N GLY A 162 46.84 -6.73 30.90
CA GLY A 162 47.77 -6.39 31.97
C GLY A 162 48.91 -7.42 31.94
N LEU A 163 50.14 -6.92 31.77
CA LEU A 163 51.46 -7.53 32.02
C LEU A 163 52.29 -8.12 30.84
N ASP A 164 53.35 -7.34 30.52
CA ASP A 164 54.77 -7.69 30.34
C ASP A 164 55.23 -8.63 29.19
N GLN A 165 55.96 -8.10 28.20
CA GLN A 165 57.45 -7.97 28.19
C GLN A 165 57.98 -7.60 26.78
N ASP A 166 58.91 -6.64 26.74
CA ASP A 166 59.78 -6.15 25.63
C ASP A 166 60.91 -7.17 25.28
N PRO A 167 61.87 -6.93 24.34
CA PRO A 167 61.98 -5.99 23.20
C PRO A 167 62.63 -6.60 21.91
N GLN A 168 62.99 -5.73 20.95
CA GLN A 168 63.84 -5.89 19.73
C GLN A 168 63.05 -6.29 18.44
N ASN A 169 63.24 -5.67 17.26
CA ASN A 169 64.50 -5.31 16.62
C ASN A 169 64.29 -4.31 15.45
N SER A 170 65.13 -3.27 15.42
CA SER A 170 65.78 -2.59 14.27
C SER A 170 65.05 -2.19 12.98
N ALA A 171 65.14 -0.87 12.73
CA ALA A 171 65.70 -0.21 11.54
C ALA A 171 65.33 -0.69 10.12
N ALA A 172 64.81 0.21 9.29
CA ALA A 172 65.63 0.97 8.33
C ALA A 172 64.74 1.78 7.36
N GLN A 173 65.18 3.00 7.09
CA GLN A 173 64.71 3.88 6.03
C GLN A 173 65.27 3.43 4.67
N GLY A 174 64.55 3.78 3.59
CA GLY A 174 65.17 4.14 2.32
C GLY A 174 64.73 3.33 1.11
N GLY A 175 64.44 4.04 0.01
CA GLY A 175 64.50 3.49 -1.34
C GLY A 175 63.21 3.65 -2.15
N ARG A 176 63.17 4.70 -2.98
CA ARG A 176 62.22 4.88 -4.09
C ARG A 176 62.54 3.90 -5.26
N PRO A 177 61.62 3.73 -6.26
CA PRO A 177 61.50 2.62 -7.23
C PRO A 177 62.47 2.83 -8.44
N PRO A 178 62.47 2.12 -9.62
CA PRO A 178 61.32 1.53 -10.36
C PRO A 178 61.56 0.36 -11.38
N TRP A 179 60.48 -0.01 -12.09
CA TRP A 179 60.31 -0.76 -13.36
C TRP A 179 60.47 -2.29 -13.38
N THR A 180 59.38 -2.99 -13.76
CA THR A 180 59.25 -3.65 -15.08
C THR A 180 57.77 -3.92 -15.38
#